data_AF-A0A3D2SSX5-F1
#
_entry.id   AF-A0A3D2SSX5-F1
#
_cell.length_a   1.000
_cell.length_b   1.000
_cell.length_c   1.000
_cell.angle_alpha   90.00
_cell.angle_beta   90.00
_cell.angle_gamma   90.00
#
_symmetry.space_group_name_H-M   'P 1'
#
loop_
_entity.id
_entity.type
_entity.pdbx_description
1 polymer ?
#
loop_
_entity_poly.entity_id
_entity_poly.type
_entity_poly.pdbx_seq_one_letter_code
_entity_poly.pdbx_strand_id
1 'polypeptide(L)'
;VAVKAYIESLESHADETLKAYTKKLNTAIDHILTLPQEKAGFIAHSYCSAFGLIAGGVKLQQLCKAAEGHSDEEFSKAKSESYDFYKNHILPRAKACIESILAV
;
A
#
# COMPACT_ATOMS: atom_id res chain seq x y z
N VAL A 1 11.04 -4.45 13.96
CA VAL A 1 11.24 -5.78 13.33
C VAL A 1 9.96 -6.30 12.68
N ALA A 2 8.84 -6.44 13.40
CA ALA A 2 7.59 -7.00 12.84
C ALA A 2 6.96 -6.19 11.68
N VAL A 3 6.93 -4.85 11.77
CA VAL A 3 6.30 -4.01 10.72
C VAL A 3 7.07 -4.05 9.39
N LYS A 4 8.41 -3.99 9.44
CA LYS A 4 9.26 -4.08 8.23
C LYS A 4 9.11 -5.43 7.55
N ALA A 5 9.14 -6.52 8.31
CA ALA A 5 8.90 -7.87 7.78
C ALA A 5 7.53 -7.99 7.10
N TYR A 6 6.50 -7.34 7.64
CA TYR A 6 5.18 -7.32 6.99
C TYR A 6 5.19 -6.53 5.67
N ILE A 7 5.89 -5.40 5.59
CA ILE A 7 6.01 -4.61 4.35
C ILE A 7 6.78 -5.37 3.28
N GLU A 8 7.86 -6.05 3.66
CA GLU A 8 8.60 -6.96 2.76
C GLU A 8 7.68 -8.08 2.24
N SER A 9 6.84 -8.65 3.11
CA SER A 9 5.82 -9.62 2.69
C SER A 9 4.76 -9.05 1.77
N LEU A 10 4.39 -7.76 1.90
CA LEU A 10 3.49 -7.11 0.95
C LEU A 10 4.19 -6.93 -0.40
N GLU A 11 5.45 -6.50 -0.40
CA GLU A 11 6.25 -6.24 -1.60
C GLU A 11 6.44 -7.51 -2.45
N SER A 12 6.59 -8.68 -1.81
CA SER A 12 6.73 -9.96 -2.53
C SER A 12 5.49 -10.34 -3.36
N HIS A 13 4.33 -9.77 -3.06
CA HIS A 13 3.06 -10.05 -3.76
C HIS A 13 2.62 -8.91 -4.70
N ALA A 14 3.27 -7.75 -4.60
CA ALA A 14 2.97 -6.51 -5.30
C ALA A 14 3.38 -6.54 -6.79
N ASP A 15 2.69 -5.78 -7.66
CA ASP A 15 3.23 -5.36 -8.96
C ASP A 15 4.22 -4.20 -8.79
N GLU A 16 4.86 -3.79 -9.88
CA GLU A 16 5.86 -2.72 -9.88
C GLU A 16 5.33 -1.39 -9.33
N THR A 17 4.04 -1.08 -9.52
CA THR A 17 3.46 0.15 -8.97
C THR A 17 3.34 0.05 -7.45
N LEU A 18 2.75 -1.04 -6.95
CA LEU A 18 2.62 -1.27 -5.52
C LEU A 18 3.99 -1.45 -4.83
N LYS A 19 4.97 -2.09 -5.47
CA LYS A 19 6.36 -2.17 -4.98
C LYS A 19 6.98 -0.78 -4.80
N ALA A 20 6.72 0.14 -5.73
CA ALA A 20 7.20 1.51 -5.57
C ALA A 20 6.60 2.19 -4.33
N TYR A 21 5.33 1.91 -4.01
CA TYR A 21 4.69 2.41 -2.80
C TYR A 21 5.18 1.72 -1.52
N THR A 22 5.39 0.39 -1.51
CA THR A 22 5.92 -0.33 -0.33
C THR A 22 7.32 0.17 0.03
N LYS A 23 8.19 0.41 -0.97
CA LYS A 23 9.52 0.99 -0.76
C LYS A 23 9.44 2.37 -0.09
N LYS A 24 8.57 3.24 -0.60
CA LYS A 24 8.34 4.57 0.00
C LYS A 24 7.79 4.49 1.42
N LEU A 25 6.89 3.53 1.69
CA LEU A 25 6.38 3.29 3.04
C LEU A 25 7.48 2.81 3.99
N ASN A 26 8.40 1.98 3.51
CA ASN A 26 9.56 1.55 4.30
C ASN A 26 10.46 2.74 4.67
N THR A 27 10.75 3.63 3.71
CA THR A 27 11.46 4.89 3.97
C THR A 27 10.72 5.78 4.98
N ALA A 28 9.39 5.89 4.86
CA ALA A 28 8.58 6.67 5.80
C ALA A 28 8.66 6.11 7.23
N ILE A 29 8.74 4.80 7.40
CA ILE A 29 8.91 4.17 8.73
C ILE A 29 10.30 4.46 9.29
N ASP A 30 11.35 4.37 8.46
CA ASP A 30 12.69 4.73 8.90
C ASP A 30 12.75 6.16 9.41
N HIS A 31 12.10 7.08 8.70
CA HIS A 31 11.94 8.46 9.14
C HIS A 31 11.20 8.57 10.49
N ILE A 32 10.01 7.96 10.60
CA ILE A 32 9.21 7.96 11.85
C ILE A 32 10.03 7.49 13.06
N LEU A 33 10.84 6.44 12.88
CA LEU A 33 11.64 5.85 13.96
C LEU A 33 12.78 6.77 14.44
N THR A 34 13.14 7.79 13.66
CA THR A 34 14.13 8.80 14.06
C THR A 34 13.53 10.01 14.76
N LEU A 35 12.20 10.17 14.73
CA LEU A 35 11.53 11.34 15.26
C LEU A 35 11.27 11.23 16.78
N PRO A 36 11.22 12.37 17.50
CA PRO A 36 10.66 12.41 18.84
C PRO A 36 9.21 11.93 18.85
N GLN A 37 8.79 11.30 19.97
CA GLN A 37 7.46 10.69 20.09
C GLN A 37 6.30 11.63 19.75
N GLU A 38 6.38 12.90 20.14
CA GLU A 38 5.34 13.91 19.84
C GLU A 38 5.16 14.13 18.34
N LYS A 39 6.28 14.27 17.61
CA LYS A 39 6.29 14.41 16.15
C LYS A 39 5.80 13.13 15.48
N ALA A 40 6.25 11.97 15.94
CA ALA A 40 5.79 10.68 15.44
C ALA A 40 4.28 10.48 15.66
N GLY A 41 3.75 10.91 16.80
CA GLY A 41 2.32 10.91 17.12
C GLY A 41 1.51 11.80 16.17
N PHE A 42 2.03 12.99 15.85
CA PHE A 42 1.37 13.94 14.94
C PHE A 42 1.12 13.36 13.54
N ILE A 43 2.02 12.52 13.03
CA ILE A 43 1.92 11.90 11.70
C ILE A 43 1.32 10.48 11.70
N ALA A 44 0.88 9.97 12.85
CA ALA A 44 0.39 8.60 12.98
C ALA A 44 -0.80 8.30 12.04
N HIS A 45 -1.73 9.26 11.88
CA HIS A 45 -2.87 9.09 10.98
C HIS A 45 -2.44 8.96 9.51
N SER A 46 -1.47 9.78 9.08
CA SER A 46 -0.91 9.71 7.72
C SER A 46 -0.24 8.37 7.47
N TYR A 47 0.51 7.86 8.45
CA TYR A 47 1.11 6.53 8.38
C TYR A 47 0.06 5.43 8.25
N CYS A 48 -0.93 5.39 9.15
CA CYS A 48 -1.99 4.38 9.11
C CYS A 48 -2.77 4.41 7.78
N SER A 49 -3.03 5.61 7.25
CA SER A 49 -3.71 5.79 5.97
C SER A 49 -2.87 5.27 4.80
N ALA A 50 -1.59 5.65 4.73
CA ALA A 50 -0.68 5.15 3.70
C ALA A 50 -0.56 3.62 3.75
N PHE A 51 -0.37 3.06 4.95
CA PHE A 51 -0.29 1.63 5.17
C PHE A 51 -1.56 0.91 4.69
N GLY A 52 -2.74 1.38 5.10
CA GLY A 52 -4.02 0.77 4.73
C GLY A 52 -4.27 0.79 3.22
N LEU A 53 -3.93 1.90 2.55
CA LEU A 53 -4.07 2.02 1.09
C LEU A 53 -3.13 1.06 0.34
N ILE A 54 -1.89 0.95 0.79
CA ILE A 54 -0.89 0.10 0.13
C ILE A 54 -1.21 -1.38 0.36
N ALA A 55 -1.48 -1.76 1.61
CA ALA A 55 -1.85 -3.13 1.96
C ALA A 55 -3.15 -3.56 1.26
N GLY A 56 -4.15 -2.68 1.21
CA GLY A 56 -5.41 -2.90 0.50
C GLY A 56 -5.19 -3.13 -1.00
N GLY A 57 -4.35 -2.31 -1.64
CA GLY A 57 -3.97 -2.48 -3.04
C GLY A 57 -3.31 -3.83 -3.32
N VAL A 58 -2.36 -4.26 -2.47
CA VAL A 58 -1.73 -5.58 -2.59
C VAL A 58 -2.74 -6.71 -2.45
N LYS A 59 -3.68 -6.62 -1.49
CA LYS A 59 -4.73 -7.63 -1.34
C LYS A 59 -5.69 -7.68 -2.52
N LEU A 60 -6.07 -6.53 -3.09
CA LEU A 60 -6.90 -6.48 -4.30
C LEU A 60 -6.18 -7.10 -5.50
N GLN A 61 -4.88 -6.84 -5.65
CA GLN A 61 -4.08 -7.48 -6.70
C GLN A 61 -4.04 -9.01 -6.53
N GLN A 62 -3.86 -9.49 -5.30
CA GLN A 62 -3.89 -10.93 -5.02
C GLN A 62 -5.25 -11.54 -5.39
N LEU A 63 -6.35 -10.84 -5.10
CA LEU A 63 -7.70 -11.28 -5.51
C LEU A 63 -7.88 -11.30 -7.03
N CYS A 64 -7.31 -10.32 -7.75
CA CYS A 64 -7.30 -10.33 -9.21
C CYS A 64 -6.57 -11.57 -9.75
N LYS A 65 -5.34 -11.83 -9.28
CA LYS A 65 -4.56 -13.01 -9.66
C LYS A 65 -5.24 -14.33 -9.31
N ALA A 66 -5.95 -14.39 -8.18
CA ALA A 66 -6.71 -15.58 -7.79
C ALA A 66 -7.98 -15.80 -8.64
N ALA A 67 -8.52 -14.74 -9.24
CA ALA A 67 -9.66 -14.80 -10.15
C ALA A 67 -9.24 -15.10 -11.59
N GLU A 68 -7.96 -14.91 -11.95
CA GLU A 68 -7.44 -15.31 -13.26
C GLU A 68 -7.62 -16.82 -13.49
N GLY A 69 -8.22 -17.19 -14.61
CA GLY A 69 -8.46 -18.61 -14.95
C GLY A 69 -9.66 -19.24 -14.25
N HIS A 70 -10.47 -18.46 -13.52
CA HIS A 70 -11.75 -18.94 -13.01
C HIS A 70 -12.72 -19.21 -14.16
N SER A 71 -13.60 -20.20 -14.03
CA SER A 71 -14.60 -20.55 -15.05
C SER A 71 -15.65 -19.47 -15.30
N ASP A 72 -15.70 -18.47 -14.42
CA ASP A 72 -16.59 -17.31 -14.50
C ASP A 72 -15.78 -16.10 -15.00
N GLU A 73 -15.84 -15.87 -16.32
CA GLU A 73 -15.12 -14.80 -16.98
C GLU A 73 -15.58 -13.41 -16.53
N GLU A 74 -16.87 -13.25 -16.22
CA GLU A 74 -17.44 -11.98 -15.76
C GLU A 74 -16.88 -11.63 -14.38
N PHE A 75 -16.82 -12.59 -13.47
CA PHE A 75 -16.19 -12.42 -12.17
C PHE A 75 -14.70 -12.06 -12.29
N SER A 76 -13.94 -12.79 -13.13
CA SER A 76 -12.51 -12.50 -13.35
C SER A 76 -12.31 -11.07 -13.87
N LYS A 77 -13.10 -10.67 -14.87
CA LYS A 77 -13.05 -9.32 -15.44
C LYS A 77 -13.38 -8.25 -14.41
N ALA A 78 -14.45 -8.43 -13.64
CA ALA A 78 -14.85 -7.49 -12.60
C ALA A 78 -13.76 -7.28 -11.52
N LYS A 79 -13.00 -8.33 -11.18
CA LYS A 79 -11.86 -8.22 -10.24
C LYS A 79 -10.69 -7.44 -10.83
N SER A 80 -10.37 -7.66 -12.10
CA SER A 80 -9.34 -6.87 -12.80
C SER A 80 -9.72 -5.39 -12.87
N GLU A 81 -10.95 -5.08 -13.27
CA GLU A 81 -11.44 -3.70 -13.37
C GLU A 81 -11.46 -3.01 -12.00
N SER A 82 -11.83 -3.72 -10.94
CA SER A 82 -11.78 -3.21 -9.57
C SER A 82 -10.36 -2.87 -9.14
N TYR A 83 -9.38 -3.72 -9.48
CA TYR A 83 -7.98 -3.46 -9.17
C TYR A 83 -7.44 -2.27 -9.95
N ASP A 84 -7.74 -2.16 -11.24
CA ASP A 84 -7.32 -1.03 -12.06
C ASP A 84 -7.93 0.29 -11.57
N PHE A 85 -9.21 0.29 -11.21
CA PHE A 85 -9.85 1.44 -10.59
C PHE A 85 -9.13 1.86 -9.31
N TYR A 86 -8.84 0.91 -8.43
CA TYR A 86 -8.12 1.17 -7.18
C TYR A 86 -6.74 1.78 -7.43
N LYS A 87 -5.97 1.17 -8.33
CA LYS A 87 -4.60 1.59 -8.69
C LYS A 87 -4.57 3.00 -9.26
N ASN A 88 -5.56 3.35 -10.09
CA ASN A 88 -5.57 4.64 -10.80
C ASN A 88 -6.21 5.77 -10.00
N HIS A 89 -7.14 5.49 -9.08
CA HIS A 89 -7.96 6.52 -8.43
C HIS A 89 -7.84 6.56 -6.90
N ILE A 90 -7.49 5.45 -6.26
CA ILE A 90 -7.43 5.35 -4.79
C ILE A 90 -5.98 5.33 -4.29
N LEU A 91 -5.16 4.45 -4.85
CA LEU A 91 -3.76 4.28 -4.47
C LEU A 91 -2.93 5.58 -4.52
N PRO A 92 -3.14 6.52 -5.48
CA PRO A 92 -2.40 7.79 -5.51
C PRO A 92 -2.52 8.62 -4.23
N ARG A 93 -3.57 8.43 -3.42
CA ARG A 93 -3.74 9.12 -2.13
C ARG A 93 -2.66 8.71 -1.12
N ALA A 94 -2.13 7.49 -1.23
CA ALA A 94 -1.04 7.03 -0.37
C ALA A 94 0.23 7.88 -0.54
N LYS A 95 0.45 8.44 -1.75
CA LYS A 95 1.57 9.34 -2.02
C LYS A 95 1.49 10.59 -1.13
N ALA A 96 0.33 11.25 -1.08
CA ALA A 96 0.14 12.45 -0.26
C ALA A 96 0.32 12.17 1.24
N CYS A 97 -0.15 11.01 1.71
CA CYS A 97 0.08 10.58 3.09
C CYS A 97 1.57 10.38 3.39
N ILE A 98 2.32 9.75 2.48
CA ILE A 98 3.77 9.54 2.63
C ILE A 98 4.52 10.88 2.59
N GLU A 99 4.17 11.77 1.67
CA GLU A 99 4.78 13.11 1.60
C GLU A 99 4.55 13.91 2.89
N SER A 100 3.36 13.77 3.50
CA SER A 100 3.05 14.40 4.78
C SER A 100 3.90 13.85 5.93
N ILE A 101 4.26 12.55 5.90
CA ILE A 101 5.16 11.94 6.90
C ILE A 101 6.58 12.48 6.74
N LEU A 102 7.08 12.54 5.51
CA LEU A 102 8.46 12.93 5.22
C LEU A 102 8.72 14.43 5.39
N ALA A 103 7.68 15.24 5.54
CA ALA A 103 7.78 16.69 5.74
C ALA A 103 8.00 17.12 7.20
N VAL A 104 7.95 16.19 8.17
CA VAL A 104 8.00 16.46 9.64
C VAL A 104 9.37 16.16 10.24
#